data_AF-A0A918KGA6-F1
#
_entry.id   AF-A0A918KGA6-F1
#
_cell.length_a   1.000
_cell.length_b   1.000
_cell.length_c   1.000
_cell.angle_alpha   90.00
_cell.angle_beta   90.00
_cell.angle_gamma   90.00
#
_symmetry.space_group_name_H-M   'P 1'
#
loop_
_entity.id
_entity.type
_entity.pdbx_description
1 polymer ?
#
loop_
_entity_poly.entity_id
_entity_poly.type
_entity_poly.pdbx_seq_one_letter_code
_entity_poly.pdbx_strand_id
1 'polypeptide(L)'
;MARPYRHKRSAEFLTTSSDTSPSVESLAFDFEDADTDEIEIRQAWRILVERTLPDAADLHQGWPVYRNHCFGRILLDNAVGQFWRDVIKPPAWKNTPLPVLQTAIDLGEGILNGDVDIWALNDASLLMRGKPLHGKVAAKRTRRKQARFTSKKGTKSR
;
A
#
# COMPACT_ATOMS: atom_id res chain seq x y z
N MET A 1 29.79 -0.40 9.87
CA MET A 1 30.93 -0.66 8.97
C MET A 1 30.90 -2.13 8.59
N ALA A 2 30.26 -2.46 7.47
CA ALA A 2 30.01 -3.83 7.04
C ALA A 2 31.16 -4.36 6.15
N ARG A 3 31.39 -5.66 6.25
CA ARG A 3 32.59 -6.40 5.79
C ARG A 3 32.77 -6.39 4.26
N PRO A 4 34.00 -6.26 3.73
CA PRO A 4 34.28 -6.48 2.31
C PRO A 4 34.34 -7.98 2.00
N TYR A 5 33.48 -8.45 1.11
CA TYR A 5 33.49 -9.83 0.65
C TYR A 5 34.61 -10.05 -0.37
N ARG A 6 35.49 -11.00 -0.05
CA ARG A 6 36.71 -11.37 -0.78
C ARG A 6 36.38 -12.56 -1.67
N HIS A 7 36.15 -12.36 -2.96
CA HIS A 7 36.17 -13.48 -3.90
C HIS A 7 37.61 -13.77 -4.33
N LYS A 8 38.09 -14.94 -3.90
CA LYS A 8 39.30 -15.57 -4.44
C LYS A 8 39.00 -16.05 -5.86
N ARG A 9 39.89 -15.67 -6.78
CA ARG A 9 40.13 -16.30 -8.07
C ARG A 9 40.32 -17.81 -7.92
N SER A 10 39.68 -18.58 -8.80
CA SER A 10 40.26 -19.79 -9.37
C SER A 10 40.31 -19.60 -10.87
N ALA A 11 41.49 -19.79 -11.43
CA ALA A 11 41.81 -19.64 -12.82
C ALA A 11 41.96 -21.04 -13.40
N GLU A 12 41.15 -21.39 -14.39
CA GLU A 12 41.45 -22.51 -15.27
C GLU A 12 41.05 -22.07 -16.69
N PHE A 13 41.99 -21.44 -17.37
CA PHE A 13 42.02 -21.41 -18.83
C PHE A 13 42.35 -22.82 -19.32
N LEU A 14 41.69 -23.29 -20.39
CA LEU A 14 42.34 -23.85 -21.59
C LEU A 14 41.31 -24.27 -22.66
N THR A 15 41.37 -23.53 -23.78
CA THR A 15 41.37 -23.97 -25.19
C THR A 15 40.28 -24.91 -25.72
N THR A 16 39.51 -24.42 -26.70
CA THR A 16 39.60 -24.92 -28.09
C THR A 16 38.87 -23.95 -29.03
N SER A 17 39.51 -23.67 -30.16
CA SER A 17 38.95 -23.01 -31.33
C SER A 17 37.63 -23.64 -31.77
N SER A 18 36.70 -22.80 -32.22
CA SER A 18 36.28 -22.83 -33.62
C SER A 18 35.56 -21.54 -33.97
N ASP A 19 36.08 -20.95 -35.04
CA ASP A 19 35.44 -19.99 -35.94
C ASP A 19 33.91 -20.14 -35.98
N THR A 20 33.20 -19.17 -35.42
CA THR A 20 31.81 -18.88 -35.76
C THR A 20 31.63 -17.40 -35.47
N SER A 21 31.57 -16.61 -36.54
CA SER A 21 31.03 -15.26 -36.51
C SER A 21 29.83 -15.19 -35.57
N PRO A 22 29.79 -14.32 -34.55
CA PRO A 22 28.55 -14.05 -33.88
C PRO A 22 27.68 -13.28 -34.88
N SER A 23 26.82 -14.01 -35.60
CA SER A 23 25.60 -13.44 -36.17
C SER A 23 24.96 -12.60 -35.07
N VAL A 24 24.67 -11.35 -35.40
CA VAL A 24 24.02 -10.33 -34.55
C VAL A 24 22.57 -10.70 -34.16
N GLU A 25 22.23 -11.99 -34.22
CA GLU A 25 20.89 -12.54 -34.09
C GLU A 25 20.61 -13.14 -32.70
N SER A 26 21.60 -13.16 -31.80
CA SER A 26 21.47 -13.70 -30.43
C SER A 26 21.40 -12.65 -29.33
N LEU A 27 21.11 -11.39 -29.68
CA LEU A 27 20.63 -10.37 -28.75
C LEU A 27 19.14 -10.07 -28.99
N ALA A 28 18.34 -11.11 -29.23
CA ALA A 28 16.93 -11.07 -28.85
C ALA A 28 16.89 -11.15 -27.31
N PHE A 29 17.27 -10.03 -26.70
CA PHE A 29 17.17 -9.76 -25.28
C PHE A 29 15.71 -10.01 -24.88
N ASP A 30 15.49 -10.90 -23.92
CA ASP A 30 14.23 -11.17 -23.22
C ASP A 30 13.51 -9.87 -22.81
N PHE A 31 12.78 -9.26 -23.74
CA PHE A 31 12.09 -7.98 -23.56
C PHE A 31 10.56 -8.15 -23.53
N GLU A 32 10.06 -9.38 -23.68
CA GLU A 32 8.62 -9.69 -23.69
C GLU A 32 8.03 -10.01 -22.29
N ASP A 33 8.85 -10.16 -21.25
CA ASP A 33 8.41 -10.62 -19.92
C ASP A 33 7.97 -9.45 -19.00
N ALA A 34 8.64 -8.30 -19.07
CA ALA A 34 8.40 -7.17 -18.17
C ALA A 34 7.00 -6.54 -18.32
N ASP A 35 6.38 -6.63 -19.51
CA ASP A 35 5.01 -6.14 -19.74
C ASP A 35 3.97 -7.09 -19.11
N THR A 36 4.28 -8.39 -19.02
CA THR A 36 3.41 -9.39 -18.38
C THR A 36 3.37 -9.20 -16.87
N ASP A 37 4.54 -9.02 -16.23
CA ASP A 37 4.65 -8.73 -14.80
C ASP A 37 3.83 -7.48 -14.40
N GLU A 38 3.90 -6.44 -15.22
CA GLU A 38 3.15 -5.20 -15.02
C GLU A 38 1.62 -5.44 -15.06
N ILE A 39 1.15 -6.27 -16.00
CA ILE A 39 -0.26 -6.63 -16.13
C ILE A 39 -0.70 -7.46 -14.92
N GLU A 40 0.08 -8.46 -14.51
CA GLU A 40 -0.21 -9.32 -13.37
C GLU A 40 -0.30 -8.54 -12.07
N ILE A 41 0.66 -7.67 -11.78
CA ILE A 41 0.67 -6.81 -10.59
C ILE A 41 -0.60 -5.94 -10.54
N ARG A 42 -1.01 -5.36 -11.67
CA ARG A 42 -2.24 -4.55 -11.72
C ARG A 42 -3.50 -5.38 -11.55
N GLN A 43 -3.54 -6.60 -12.09
CA GLN A 43 -4.66 -7.51 -11.90
C GLN A 43 -4.77 -7.97 -10.45
N ALA A 44 -3.65 -8.37 -9.83
CA ALA A 44 -3.57 -8.76 -8.43
C ALA A 44 -4.08 -7.64 -7.51
N TRP A 45 -3.62 -6.40 -7.74
CA TRP A 45 -4.12 -5.22 -7.03
C TRP A 45 -5.64 -5.06 -7.14
N ARG A 46 -6.20 -5.20 -8.34
CA ARG A 46 -7.65 -5.07 -8.54
C ARG A 46 -8.42 -6.16 -7.81
N ILE A 47 -7.98 -7.42 -7.91
CA ILE A 47 -8.63 -8.53 -7.21
C ILE A 47 -8.59 -8.29 -5.69
N LEU A 48 -7.43 -7.88 -5.17
CA LEU A 48 -7.23 -7.61 -3.74
C LEU A 48 -8.18 -6.52 -3.21
N VAL A 49 -8.26 -5.37 -3.90
CA VAL A 49 -9.05 -4.22 -3.45
C VAL A 49 -10.54 -4.35 -3.76
N GLU A 50 -10.89 -4.97 -4.90
CA GLU A 50 -12.29 -5.09 -5.33
C GLU A 50 -13.01 -6.28 -4.71
N ARG A 51 -12.29 -7.37 -4.37
CA ARG A 51 -12.89 -8.64 -3.90
C ARG A 51 -12.33 -9.08 -2.56
N THR A 52 -11.04 -9.36 -2.47
CA THR A 52 -10.46 -10.06 -1.30
C THR A 52 -10.61 -9.28 0.01
N LEU A 53 -10.30 -7.98 0.01
CA LEU A 53 -10.42 -7.14 1.20
C LEU A 53 -11.88 -6.87 1.60
N PRO A 54 -12.80 -6.51 0.68
CA PRO A 54 -14.22 -6.45 0.98
C PRO A 54 -14.79 -7.74 1.54
N ASP A 55 -14.47 -8.90 0.94
CA ASP A 55 -14.96 -10.20 1.39
C ASP A 55 -14.46 -10.52 2.81
N ALA A 56 -13.19 -10.19 3.12
CA ALA A 56 -12.65 -10.31 4.46
C ALA A 56 -13.32 -9.34 5.45
N ALA A 57 -13.61 -8.11 5.03
CA ALA A 57 -14.30 -7.13 5.86
C ALA A 57 -15.74 -7.55 6.21
N ASP A 58 -16.43 -8.21 5.28
CA ASP A 58 -17.77 -8.75 5.51
C ASP A 58 -17.76 -9.90 6.52
N LEU A 59 -16.69 -10.71 6.53
CA LEU A 59 -16.47 -11.76 7.53
C LEU A 59 -16.04 -11.19 8.89
N HIS A 60 -15.27 -10.11 8.91
CA HIS A 60 -14.72 -9.48 10.12
C HIS A 60 -15.50 -8.23 10.55
N GLN A 61 -16.43 -8.38 11.49
CA GLN A 61 -17.26 -7.28 12.06
C GLN A 61 -16.48 -6.17 12.81
N GLY A 62 -15.14 -6.21 12.83
CA GLY A 62 -14.28 -5.28 13.58
C GLY A 62 -13.50 -4.27 12.73
N TRP A 63 -13.63 -4.31 11.39
CA TRP A 63 -12.84 -3.43 10.53
C TRP A 63 -13.44 -2.02 10.44
N PRO A 64 -12.60 -0.95 10.45
CA PRO A 64 -13.06 0.43 10.42
C PRO A 64 -13.59 0.86 9.04
N VAL A 65 -13.36 0.06 8.01
CA VAL A 65 -13.69 0.33 6.62
C VAL A 65 -14.35 -0.87 5.96
N TYR A 66 -15.34 -0.61 5.12
CA TYR A 66 -16.16 -1.61 4.42
C TYR A 66 -16.25 -1.33 2.92
N ARG A 67 -15.74 -0.19 2.44
CA ARG A 67 -15.83 0.19 1.02
C ARG A 67 -14.53 -0.12 0.30
N ASN A 68 -14.64 -0.74 -0.86
CA ASN A 68 -13.58 -1.10 -1.80
C ASN A 68 -12.62 0.09 -2.02
N HIS A 69 -13.18 1.27 -2.32
CA HIS A 69 -12.39 2.49 -2.55
C HIS A 69 -11.69 3.05 -1.30
N CYS A 70 -12.17 2.72 -0.10
CA CYS A 70 -11.48 3.10 1.14
C CYS A 70 -10.22 2.26 1.32
N PHE A 71 -10.27 0.95 1.03
CA PHE A 71 -9.10 0.06 1.05
C PHE A 71 -8.04 0.56 0.08
N GLY A 72 -8.40 0.74 -1.19
CA GLY A 72 -7.43 1.21 -2.20
C GLY A 72 -6.77 2.53 -1.79
N ARG A 73 -7.53 3.46 -1.20
CA ARG A 73 -6.96 4.72 -0.71
C ARG A 73 -6.01 4.53 0.48
N ILE A 74 -6.38 3.73 1.47
CA ILE A 74 -5.56 3.52 2.68
C ILE A 74 -4.25 2.85 2.30
N LEU A 75 -4.30 1.79 1.47
CA LEU A 75 -3.11 1.08 1.02
C LEU A 75 -2.19 2.00 0.21
N LEU A 76 -2.74 2.79 -0.73
CA LEU A 76 -1.93 3.74 -1.51
C LEU A 76 -1.34 4.86 -0.64
N ASP A 77 -2.11 5.45 0.28
CA ASP A 77 -1.60 6.48 1.18
C ASP A 77 -0.42 5.95 2.04
N ASN A 78 -0.48 4.69 2.48
CA ASN A 78 0.59 4.09 3.29
C ASN A 78 1.78 3.63 2.43
N ALA A 79 1.56 3.09 1.24
CA ALA A 79 2.63 2.71 0.31
C ALA A 79 3.43 3.93 -0.19
N VAL A 80 2.75 5.06 -0.42
CA VAL A 80 3.39 6.33 -0.81
C VAL A 80 3.92 7.10 0.41
N GLY A 81 3.40 6.84 1.61
CA GLY A 81 3.76 7.53 2.85
C GLY A 81 3.22 8.96 2.96
N GLN A 82 2.39 9.40 2.01
CA GLN A 82 1.70 10.69 2.01
C GLN A 82 0.38 10.58 1.24
N PHE A 83 -0.39 11.68 1.20
CA PHE A 83 -1.67 11.68 0.51
C PHE A 83 -1.49 11.41 -0.98
N TRP A 84 -1.97 10.25 -1.46
CA TRP A 84 -1.60 9.77 -2.80
C TRP A 84 -2.02 10.72 -3.92
N ARG A 85 -3.09 11.50 -3.72
CA ARG A 85 -3.59 12.44 -4.75
C ARG A 85 -2.64 13.61 -5.02
N ASP A 86 -1.72 13.88 -4.11
CA ASP A 86 -0.72 14.93 -4.30
C ASP A 86 0.44 14.44 -5.19
N VAL A 87 0.59 13.13 -5.34
CA VAL A 87 1.73 12.49 -6.03
C VAL A 87 1.30 11.82 -7.32
N ILE A 88 0.16 11.13 -7.30
CA ILE A 88 -0.33 10.27 -8.38
C ILE A 88 -1.54 10.93 -9.01
N LYS A 89 -1.47 11.15 -10.33
CA LYS A 89 -2.59 11.67 -11.10
C LYS A 89 -3.74 10.66 -11.13
N PRO A 90 -5.01 11.07 -11.01
CA PRO A 90 -6.13 10.17 -11.25
C PRO A 90 -6.16 9.72 -12.72
N PRO A 91 -6.56 8.47 -13.03
CA PRO A 91 -6.97 7.40 -12.10
C PRO A 91 -5.78 6.65 -11.48
N ALA A 92 -5.86 6.38 -10.17
CA ALA A 92 -4.77 5.80 -9.39
C ALA A 92 -4.27 4.46 -9.95
N TRP A 93 -5.17 3.54 -10.31
CA TRP A 93 -4.79 2.20 -10.80
C TRP A 93 -3.93 2.22 -12.07
N LYS A 94 -4.02 3.27 -12.89
CA LYS A 94 -3.26 3.40 -14.14
C LYS A 94 -1.94 4.15 -13.94
N ASN A 95 -1.94 5.17 -13.10
CA ASN A 95 -0.80 6.09 -12.95
C ASN A 95 0.09 5.80 -11.74
N THR A 96 -0.26 4.79 -10.92
CA THR A 96 0.59 4.38 -9.79
C THR A 96 1.80 3.63 -10.31
N PRO A 97 3.04 3.99 -9.91
CA PRO A 97 4.22 3.23 -10.27
C PRO A 97 4.19 1.82 -9.67
N LEU A 98 4.63 0.83 -10.44
CA LEU A 98 4.64 -0.59 -10.03
C LEU A 98 5.21 -0.88 -8.64
N PRO A 99 6.37 -0.32 -8.23
CA PRO A 99 6.91 -0.60 -6.89
C PRO A 99 5.98 -0.14 -5.75
N VAL A 100 5.24 0.95 -5.97
CA VAL A 100 4.23 1.43 -5.01
C VAL A 100 3.03 0.48 -5.00
N LEU A 101 2.62 -0.02 -6.17
CA LEU A 101 1.52 -0.99 -6.26
C LEU A 101 1.87 -2.29 -5.55
N GLN A 102 3.09 -2.80 -5.75
CA GLN A 102 3.59 -4.00 -5.07
C GLN A 102 3.60 -3.82 -3.55
N THR A 103 4.17 -2.71 -3.06
CA THR A 103 4.15 -2.38 -1.63
C THR A 103 2.72 -2.32 -1.08
N ALA A 104 1.78 -1.78 -1.87
CA ALA A 104 0.38 -1.70 -1.48
C ALA A 104 -0.32 -3.07 -1.45
N ILE A 105 0.07 -3.99 -2.34
CA ILE A 105 -0.38 -5.40 -2.35
C ILE A 105 0.14 -6.10 -1.09
N ASP A 106 1.45 -6.01 -0.83
CA ASP A 106 2.09 -6.66 0.34
C ASP A 106 1.44 -6.19 1.66
N LEU A 107 1.11 -4.90 1.76
CA LEU A 107 0.37 -4.35 2.90
C LEU A 107 -1.04 -4.95 3.02
N GLY A 108 -1.75 -5.12 1.91
CA GLY A 108 -3.10 -5.71 1.90
C GLY A 108 -3.08 -7.19 2.27
N GLU A 109 -2.09 -7.95 1.81
CA GLU A 109 -1.87 -9.33 2.22
C GLU A 109 -1.50 -9.42 3.71
N GLY A 110 -0.68 -8.51 4.22
CA GLY A 110 -0.38 -8.41 5.65
C GLY A 110 -1.60 -8.16 6.52
N ILE A 111 -2.61 -7.41 6.02
CA ILE A 111 -3.89 -7.24 6.72
C ILE A 111 -4.67 -8.57 6.77
N LEU A 112 -4.69 -9.32 5.67
CA LEU A 112 -5.38 -10.61 5.59
C LEU A 112 -4.74 -11.66 6.51
N ASN A 113 -3.42 -11.65 6.63
CA ASN A 113 -2.67 -12.52 7.54
C ASN A 113 -2.77 -12.08 9.02
N GLY A 114 -3.24 -10.85 9.27
CA GLY A 114 -3.30 -10.26 10.62
C GLY A 114 -1.97 -9.72 11.13
N ASP A 115 -0.94 -9.64 10.27
CA ASP A 115 0.36 -9.04 10.58
C ASP A 115 0.29 -7.51 10.64
N VAL A 116 -0.65 -6.91 9.89
CA VAL A 116 -0.80 -5.47 9.77
C VAL A 116 -2.19 -5.04 10.26
N ASP A 117 -2.21 -4.09 11.21
CA ASP A 117 -3.45 -3.55 11.74
C ASP A 117 -4.06 -2.48 10.81
N ILE A 118 -5.24 -2.78 10.28
CA ILE A 118 -6.01 -1.87 9.43
C ILE A 118 -6.44 -0.58 10.15
N TRP A 119 -6.58 -0.60 11.49
CA TRP A 119 -6.87 0.60 12.26
C TRP A 119 -5.72 1.59 12.22
N ALA A 120 -4.50 1.10 12.42
CA ALA A 120 -3.28 1.92 12.34
C ALA A 120 -3.11 2.54 10.95
N LEU A 121 -3.30 1.75 9.89
CA LEU A 121 -3.22 2.23 8.51
C LEU A 121 -4.27 3.30 8.18
N ASN A 122 -5.51 3.10 8.66
CA ASN A 122 -6.57 4.07 8.48
C ASN A 122 -6.29 5.38 9.25
N ASP A 123 -5.78 5.29 10.48
CA ASP A 123 -5.42 6.46 11.28
C ASP A 123 -4.25 7.23 10.64
N ALA A 124 -3.22 6.55 10.12
CA ALA A 124 -2.14 7.19 9.35
C ALA A 124 -2.70 7.95 8.14
N SER A 125 -3.57 7.30 7.35
CA SER A 125 -4.23 7.91 6.19
C SER A 125 -5.13 9.10 6.59
N LEU A 126 -5.73 9.11 7.78
CA LEU A 126 -6.48 10.27 8.30
C LEU A 126 -5.56 11.43 8.69
N LEU A 127 -4.42 11.15 9.34
CA LEU A 127 -3.43 12.17 9.71
C LEU A 127 -2.88 12.90 8.50
N MET A 128 -2.55 12.17 7.43
CA MET A 128 -2.06 12.76 6.17
C MET A 128 -3.05 13.76 5.56
N ARG A 129 -4.36 13.58 5.82
CA ARG A 129 -5.43 14.48 5.35
C ARG A 129 -5.82 15.56 6.37
N GLY A 130 -5.11 15.65 7.50
CA GLY A 130 -5.46 16.54 8.61
C GLY A 130 -6.81 16.21 9.27
N LYS A 131 -7.31 14.98 9.10
CA LYS A 131 -8.58 14.55 9.69
C LYS A 131 -8.37 14.02 11.10
N PRO A 132 -9.34 14.23 12.01
CA PRO A 132 -9.24 13.70 13.36
C PRO A 132 -9.29 12.16 13.35
N LEU A 133 -8.36 11.54 14.07
CA LEU A 133 -8.31 10.09 14.28
C LEU A 133 -9.58 9.56 14.93
N HIS A 134 -9.91 8.29 14.67
CA HIS A 134 -11.16 7.68 15.13
C HIS A 134 -11.34 7.82 16.65
N GLY A 135 -10.27 7.59 17.44
CA GLY A 135 -10.29 7.75 18.91
C GLY A 135 -10.42 9.20 19.39
N LYS A 136 -9.90 10.18 18.63
CA LYS A 136 -9.95 11.60 19.00
C LYS A 136 -11.31 12.25 18.70
N VAL A 137 -12.04 11.75 17.69
CA VAL A 137 -13.39 12.23 17.37
C VAL A 137 -14.38 11.89 18.48
N ALA A 138 -14.29 10.69 19.06
CA ALA A 138 -15.13 10.26 20.17
C ALA A 138 -15.00 11.21 21.36
N ALA A 139 -13.77 11.50 21.79
CA ALA A 139 -13.49 12.39 22.92
C ALA A 139 -14.02 13.83 22.72
N LYS A 140 -13.98 14.36 21.49
CA LYS A 140 -14.50 15.71 21.18
C LYS A 140 -16.03 15.78 21.26
N ARG A 141 -16.74 14.71 20.87
CA ARG A 141 -18.20 14.64 20.96
C ARG A 141 -18.68 14.59 22.41
N THR A 142 -18.00 13.85 23.28
CA THR A 142 -18.32 13.79 24.72
C THR A 142 -18.17 15.16 25.38
N ARG A 143 -17.06 15.87 25.12
CA ARG A 143 -16.84 17.23 25.65
C ARG A 143 -17.91 18.22 25.19
N ARG A 144 -18.31 18.18 23.92
CA ARG A 144 -19.37 19.07 23.38
C ARG A 144 -20.76 18.75 23.97
N LYS A 145 -21.07 17.49 24.26
CA LYS A 145 -22.31 17.10 24.96
C LYS A 145 -22.31 17.59 26.42
N GLN A 146 -21.19 17.45 27.13
CA GLN A 146 -21.05 17.94 28.50
C GLN A 146 -21.23 19.46 28.56
N ALA A 147 -20.57 20.22 27.69
CA ALA A 147 -20.72 21.68 27.63
C ALA A 147 -22.15 22.16 27.32
N ARG A 148 -22.90 21.42 26.50
CA ARG A 148 -24.32 21.72 26.21
C ARG A 148 -25.25 21.36 27.38
N PHE A 149 -24.91 20.34 28.15
CA PHE A 149 -25.70 19.92 29.31
C PHE A 149 -25.48 20.86 30.51
N THR A 150 -24.25 21.31 30.74
CA THR A 150 -23.94 22.29 31.80
C THR A 150 -24.52 23.67 31.50
N SER A 151 -24.57 24.08 30.23
CA SER A 151 -25.23 25.33 29.82
C SER A 151 -26.76 25.31 30.01
N LYS A 152 -27.43 24.15 29.89
CA LYS A 152 -28.90 24.03 30.04
C LYS A 152 -29.39 23.98 31.49
N LYS A 153 -28.50 23.76 32.47
CA LYS A 153 -28.81 23.78 33.92
C LYS A 153 -28.66 25.16 34.57
N GLY A 154 -28.19 26.19 33.85
CA GLY A 154 -27.89 27.52 34.40
C GLY A 154 -29.00 28.57 34.30
N THR A 155 -30.13 28.30 33.65
CA THR A 155 -31.20 29.30 33.41
C THR A 155 -32.48 28.97 34.17
N LYS A 156 -32.43 28.99 35.51
CA LYS A 156 -33.63 29.15 36.35
C LYS A 156 -33.24 29.80 37.67
N SER A 157 -33.04 31.11 37.64
CA SER A 157 -32.98 31.96 38.83
C SER A 157 -33.24 33.40 38.43
N ARG A 158 -34.53 33.76 38.33
CA ARG A 158 -35.20 34.88 39.01
C ARG A 158 -36.58 35.08 38.42
#